data_AF-I7ATP3-F1
#
_entry.id   AF-I7ATP3-F1
#
_cell.length_a   1.000
_cell.length_b   1.000
_cell.length_c   1.000
_cell.angle_alpha   90.00
_cell.angle_beta   90.00
_cell.angle_gamma   90.00
#
_symmetry.space_group_name_H-M   'P 1'
#
loop_
_entity.id
_entity.type
_entity.pdbx_description
1 polymer ?
#
loop_
_entity_poly.entity_id
_entity_poly.type
_entity_poly.pdbx_seq_one_letter_code
_entity_poly.pdbx_strand_id
1 'polypeptide(L)'
;MSENEHTDAVERRDKQFEKEGHSACIHTRIIKKLESINSDTKSTLLFGLLYALLSYIDAFLYILGDMVMMSSQIPSSILFIKSVLVLPVTFFFIVIVQKGLKFLSQPRMLEVILIISSMFFLFFGFVVWPYRGRLQQDFFWSRDIFSDGKMKVRHLDFFFPIFLVFNEWSSTILYLVAELWGSLIISFMFFSRAIHQCTEAQVKKFLPTVSLISGIVMLSSGLLTKNLNSYRDGLPYHKKERLFSYVFVATSMLTVITAMASFFVDRTIPKEDSEYESKKVQKARKMGFVKSLRIMRRSRFLMAMTEAVVAASVCSNIFEATYRGGIILGAAQASSPRSSYMNKLNAMTQIITSVFLLVMFFKPATHLIERRGWLLVAIVAPAVAIITLLLFFPMVFFNNITEDDQILPTEGHMGRFVLENYAGMFLTTIIRISKYCFFDVAKEAASIRVSPIHRHSFRGIHDGLGINIGKTIGSVYCTLITVVFDVRDVRNMVSISTVFVGVFCVIWIRSVFYISKKYKESIEKNDFINVELAEY
;
A
#
# COMPACT_ATOMS: atom_id res chain seq x y z
N MET A 1 54.36 37.99 -22.01
CA MET A 1 53.54 37.46 -20.90
C MET A 1 52.04 37.62 -21.15
N SER A 2 51.57 38.61 -21.93
CA SER A 2 50.15 38.76 -22.27
C SER A 2 49.65 37.87 -23.41
N GLU A 3 50.55 37.28 -24.22
CA GLU A 3 50.16 36.44 -25.35
C GLU A 3 49.75 35.02 -24.92
N ASN A 4 50.36 34.47 -23.85
CA ASN A 4 50.01 33.16 -23.29
C ASN A 4 48.69 33.17 -22.49
N GLU A 5 48.32 34.28 -21.85
CA GLU A 5 47.02 34.39 -21.15
C GLU A 5 45.85 34.43 -22.14
N HIS A 6 46.08 34.96 -23.35
CA HIS A 6 45.04 35.07 -24.36
C HIS A 6 44.75 33.72 -25.04
N THR A 7 45.76 32.88 -25.22
CA THR A 7 45.61 31.49 -25.72
C THR A 7 44.93 30.60 -24.68
N ASP A 8 45.30 30.71 -23.40
CA ASP A 8 44.66 29.95 -22.32
C ASP A 8 43.18 30.33 -22.11
N ALA A 9 42.82 31.58 -22.33
CA ALA A 9 41.44 32.06 -22.23
C ALA A 9 40.56 31.61 -23.40
N VAL A 10 41.15 31.43 -24.60
CA VAL A 10 40.47 30.89 -25.78
C VAL A 10 40.29 29.38 -25.65
N GLU A 11 41.32 28.65 -25.20
CA GLU A 11 41.24 27.20 -25.02
C GLU A 11 40.26 26.78 -23.90
N ARG A 12 40.13 27.59 -22.84
CA ARG A 12 39.07 27.38 -21.81
C ARG A 12 37.68 27.67 -22.34
N ARG A 13 37.52 28.69 -23.21
CA ARG A 13 36.23 29.00 -23.85
C ARG A 13 35.81 27.86 -24.79
N ASP A 14 36.72 27.34 -25.59
CA ASP A 14 36.45 26.24 -26.52
C ASP A 14 36.10 24.93 -25.79
N LYS A 15 36.80 24.60 -24.68
CA LYS A 15 36.44 23.45 -23.82
C LYS A 15 35.09 23.61 -23.12
N GLN A 16 34.66 24.84 -22.86
CA GLN A 16 33.36 25.15 -22.26
C GLN A 16 32.23 25.07 -23.30
N PHE A 17 32.47 25.55 -24.53
CA PHE A 17 31.58 25.37 -25.68
C PHE A 17 31.46 23.89 -26.10
N GLU A 18 32.53 23.10 -26.04
CA GLU A 18 32.46 21.64 -26.28
C GLU A 18 31.65 20.92 -25.20
N LYS A 19 31.78 21.29 -23.92
CA LYS A 19 30.97 20.70 -22.82
C LYS A 19 29.50 21.09 -22.90
N GLU A 20 29.19 22.34 -23.24
CA GLU A 20 27.81 22.80 -23.45
C GLU A 20 27.21 22.18 -24.71
N GLY A 21 27.99 22.06 -25.78
CA GLY A 21 27.62 21.34 -27.00
C GLY A 21 27.41 19.84 -26.78
N HIS A 22 28.19 19.19 -25.92
CA HIS A 22 27.99 17.78 -25.57
C HIS A 22 26.76 17.57 -24.69
N SER A 23 26.51 18.46 -23.71
CA SER A 23 25.32 18.41 -22.85
C SER A 23 24.03 18.69 -23.65
N ALA A 24 24.08 19.69 -24.54
CA ALA A 24 22.99 19.98 -25.48
C ALA A 24 22.79 18.83 -26.49
N CYS A 25 23.87 18.21 -26.99
CA CYS A 25 23.78 17.06 -27.91
C CYS A 25 23.26 15.80 -27.20
N ILE A 26 23.59 15.57 -25.92
CA ILE A 26 23.00 14.49 -25.11
C ILE A 26 21.52 14.75 -24.87
N HIS A 27 21.14 15.99 -24.52
CA HIS A 27 19.74 16.33 -24.31
C HIS A 27 18.93 16.20 -25.61
N THR A 28 19.50 16.66 -26.73
CA THR A 28 18.91 16.56 -28.06
C THR A 28 18.88 15.12 -28.57
N ARG A 29 19.86 14.27 -28.22
CA ARG A 29 19.86 12.83 -28.50
C ARG A 29 18.84 12.09 -27.65
N ILE A 30 18.67 12.44 -26.37
CA ILE A 30 17.63 11.86 -25.51
C ILE A 30 16.25 12.27 -26.03
N ILE A 31 16.06 13.53 -26.45
CA ILE A 31 14.81 14.03 -27.03
C ILE A 31 14.53 13.37 -28.38
N LYS A 32 15.50 13.29 -29.30
CA LYS A 32 15.35 12.58 -30.59
C LYS A 32 15.14 11.08 -30.43
N LYS A 33 15.78 10.46 -29.44
CA LYS A 33 15.57 9.04 -29.09
C LYS A 33 14.24 8.84 -28.37
N LEU A 34 13.66 9.85 -27.74
CA LEU A 34 12.27 9.85 -27.24
C LEU A 34 11.24 10.06 -28.37
N GLU A 35 11.58 10.82 -29.41
CA GLU A 35 10.74 11.02 -30.59
C GLU A 35 10.74 9.80 -31.53
N SER A 36 11.83 9.01 -31.55
CA SER A 36 11.89 7.76 -32.33
C SER A 36 11.27 6.55 -31.62
N ILE A 37 10.73 6.72 -30.42
CA ILE A 37 10.07 5.66 -29.66
C ILE A 37 8.61 5.60 -30.10
N ASN A 38 8.16 4.40 -30.46
CA ASN A 38 6.78 4.09 -30.83
C ASN A 38 5.79 4.77 -29.85
N SER A 39 4.72 5.40 -30.36
CA SER A 39 3.74 6.17 -29.54
C SER A 39 3.24 5.37 -28.32
N ASP A 40 3.04 4.07 -28.50
CA ASP A 40 2.67 3.10 -27.46
C ASP A 40 3.70 2.99 -26.32
N THR A 41 4.99 2.94 -26.65
CA THR A 41 6.07 2.77 -25.68
C THR A 41 6.29 4.06 -24.90
N LYS A 42 6.15 5.22 -25.55
CA LYS A 42 6.20 6.53 -24.89
C LYS A 42 5.07 6.67 -23.86
N SER A 43 3.85 6.30 -24.23
CA SER A 43 2.69 6.32 -23.33
C SER A 43 2.89 5.37 -22.14
N THR A 44 3.35 4.14 -22.40
CA THR A 44 3.61 3.14 -21.35
C THR A 44 4.68 3.63 -20.36
N LEU A 45 5.73 4.30 -20.86
CA LEU A 45 6.82 4.83 -20.02
C LEU A 45 6.36 6.02 -19.17
N LEU A 46 5.56 6.94 -19.72
CA LEU A 46 5.01 8.08 -18.98
C LEU A 46 4.04 7.65 -17.87
N PHE A 47 3.13 6.72 -18.17
CA PHE A 47 2.27 6.14 -17.14
C PHE A 47 3.06 5.33 -16.10
N GLY A 48 4.14 4.67 -16.52
CA GLY A 48 5.09 3.99 -15.63
C GLY A 48 5.76 4.94 -14.65
N LEU A 49 6.27 6.07 -15.14
CA LEU A 49 6.86 7.11 -14.31
C LEU A 49 5.84 7.68 -13.31
N LEU A 50 4.63 8.00 -13.78
CA LEU A 50 3.56 8.52 -12.93
C LEU A 50 3.19 7.51 -11.84
N TYR A 51 3.04 6.24 -12.20
CA TYR A 51 2.79 5.16 -11.24
C TYR A 51 3.93 5.00 -10.23
N ALA A 52 5.19 5.11 -10.68
CA ALA A 52 6.37 5.03 -9.81
C ALA A 52 6.34 6.11 -8.74
N LEU A 53 6.07 7.37 -9.13
CA LEU A 53 5.99 8.49 -8.19
C LEU A 53 4.85 8.32 -7.17
N LEU A 54 3.66 7.97 -7.65
CA LEU A 54 2.50 7.73 -6.78
C LEU A 54 2.73 6.58 -5.80
N SER A 55 3.31 5.48 -6.29
CA SER A 55 3.63 4.30 -5.47
C SER A 55 4.76 4.56 -4.49
N TYR A 56 5.69 5.44 -4.83
CA TYR A 56 6.77 5.85 -3.93
C TYR A 56 6.22 6.64 -2.74
N ILE A 57 5.32 7.59 -3.01
CA ILE A 57 4.62 8.33 -1.96
C ILE A 57 3.83 7.35 -1.08
N ASP A 58 3.14 6.37 -1.66
CA ASP A 58 2.40 5.33 -0.92
C ASP A 58 3.30 4.51 0.01
N ALA A 59 4.36 3.91 -0.54
CA ALA A 59 5.28 3.07 0.20
C ALA A 59 5.95 3.83 1.36
N PHE A 60 6.27 5.11 1.14
CA PHE A 60 6.86 5.98 2.14
C PHE A 60 5.84 6.42 3.20
N LEU A 61 4.64 6.87 2.80
CA LEU A 61 3.57 7.27 3.71
C LEU A 61 3.09 6.13 4.58
N TYR A 62 3.02 4.91 4.05
CA TYR A 62 2.66 3.71 4.83
C TYR A 62 3.61 3.51 6.02
N ILE A 63 4.93 3.61 5.79
CA ILE A 63 5.92 3.49 6.86
C ILE A 63 5.84 4.68 7.82
N LEU A 64 5.76 5.89 7.29
CA LEU A 64 5.74 7.11 8.10
C LEU A 64 4.49 7.16 9.00
N GLY A 65 3.33 6.79 8.45
CA GLY A 65 2.07 6.70 9.19
C GLY A 65 2.12 5.67 10.30
N ASP A 66 2.59 4.45 10.00
CA ASP A 66 2.81 3.42 11.03
C ASP A 66 3.79 3.91 12.10
N MET A 67 4.89 4.55 11.71
CA MET A 67 5.92 5.04 12.63
C MET A 67 5.36 6.06 13.63
N VAL A 68 4.65 7.07 13.12
CA VAL A 68 4.05 8.14 13.93
C VAL A 68 2.95 7.60 14.83
N MET A 69 2.20 6.59 14.36
CA MET A 69 1.24 5.86 15.18
C MET A 69 1.93 5.12 16.31
N MET A 70 2.94 4.30 16.05
CA MET A 70 3.58 3.49 17.10
C MET A 70 4.40 4.31 18.11
N SER A 71 4.81 5.54 17.77
CA SER A 71 5.43 6.44 18.75
C SER A 71 4.43 7.05 19.73
N SER A 72 3.16 7.15 19.33
CA SER A 72 2.16 7.96 20.03
C SER A 72 1.03 7.08 20.61
N GLN A 73 0.55 6.12 19.84
CA GLN A 73 -0.58 5.24 20.14
C GLN A 73 -0.20 3.77 20.37
N ILE A 74 -1.19 2.97 20.80
CA ILE A 74 -1.10 1.50 20.97
C ILE A 74 -1.55 0.80 19.66
N PRO A 75 -1.08 -0.42 19.33
CA PRO A 75 -1.45 -1.13 18.09
C PRO A 75 -2.96 -1.33 17.95
N SER A 76 -3.67 -1.50 19.07
CA SER A 76 -5.14 -1.60 19.12
C SER A 76 -5.85 -0.34 18.62
N SER A 77 -5.24 0.85 18.74
CA SER A 77 -5.77 2.08 18.16
C SER A 77 -5.74 2.03 16.63
N ILE A 78 -4.72 1.42 16.03
CA ILE A 78 -4.64 1.24 14.57
C ILE A 78 -5.79 0.35 14.07
N LEU A 79 -6.11 -0.70 14.83
CA LEU A 79 -7.24 -1.58 14.52
C LEU A 79 -8.58 -0.85 14.61
N PHE A 80 -8.74 0.03 15.61
CA PHE A 80 -9.93 0.87 15.71
C PHE A 80 -10.06 1.84 14.52
N ILE A 81 -8.95 2.48 14.10
CA ILE A 81 -8.96 3.37 12.93
C ILE A 81 -9.36 2.60 11.66
N LYS A 82 -8.78 1.41 11.45
CA LYS A 82 -9.11 0.56 10.30
C LYS A 82 -10.53 0.00 10.32
N SER A 83 -11.07 -0.30 11.50
CA SER A 83 -12.41 -0.87 11.64
C SER A 83 -13.50 0.18 11.45
N VAL A 84 -13.34 1.35 12.05
CA VAL A 84 -14.40 2.37 12.12
C VAL A 84 -14.20 3.52 11.12
N LEU A 85 -12.97 4.02 10.93
CA LEU A 85 -12.75 5.25 10.17
C LEU A 85 -12.43 5.00 8.68
N VAL A 86 -11.64 3.98 8.36
CA VAL A 86 -11.14 3.78 6.98
C VAL A 86 -12.27 3.58 5.98
N LEU A 87 -13.23 2.68 6.23
CA LEU A 87 -14.32 2.42 5.28
C LEU A 87 -15.25 3.62 5.06
N PRO A 88 -15.84 4.24 6.11
CA PRO A 88 -16.73 5.39 5.92
C PRO A 88 -16.03 6.54 5.20
N VAL A 89 -14.77 6.82 5.54
CA VAL A 89 -14.00 7.88 4.90
C VAL A 89 -13.68 7.50 3.45
N THR A 90 -13.33 6.25 3.16
CA THR A 90 -13.17 5.76 1.77
C THR A 90 -14.44 6.00 0.95
N PHE A 91 -15.62 5.62 1.47
CA PHE A 91 -16.90 5.84 0.78
C PHE A 91 -17.21 7.33 0.60
N PHE A 92 -16.96 8.14 1.63
CA PHE A 92 -17.14 9.59 1.57
C PHE A 92 -16.28 10.22 0.46
N PHE A 93 -14.99 9.87 0.40
CA PHE A 93 -14.11 10.33 -0.68
C PHE A 93 -14.56 9.84 -2.04
N ILE A 94 -14.97 8.58 -2.18
CA ILE A 94 -15.50 8.06 -3.46
C ILE A 94 -16.73 8.86 -3.91
N VAL A 95 -17.62 9.26 -2.99
CA VAL A 95 -18.78 10.10 -3.32
C VAL A 95 -18.35 11.50 -3.76
N ILE A 96 -17.40 12.13 -3.07
CA ILE A 96 -16.84 13.43 -3.47
C ILE A 96 -16.24 13.34 -4.86
N VAL A 97 -15.44 12.30 -5.12
CA VAL A 97 -14.78 12.11 -6.39
C VAL A 97 -15.80 11.87 -7.51
N GLN A 98 -16.83 11.06 -7.28
CA GLN A 98 -17.90 10.87 -8.25
C GLN A 98 -18.68 12.15 -8.56
N LYS A 99 -18.91 13.01 -7.55
CA LYS A 99 -19.50 14.33 -7.77
C LYS A 99 -18.55 15.22 -8.58
N GLY A 100 -17.26 15.23 -8.26
CA GLY A 100 -16.22 15.98 -8.97
C GLY A 100 -16.09 15.56 -10.44
N LEU A 101 -16.13 14.26 -10.73
CA LEU A 101 -16.07 13.70 -12.08
C LEU A 101 -17.27 14.06 -12.98
N LYS A 102 -18.35 14.63 -12.42
CA LYS A 102 -19.44 15.21 -13.23
C LYS A 102 -19.04 16.55 -13.85
N PHE A 103 -18.15 17.29 -13.22
CA PHE A 103 -17.73 18.64 -13.62
C PHE A 103 -16.31 18.64 -14.24
N LEU A 104 -15.43 17.79 -13.73
CA LEU A 104 -14.03 17.69 -14.14
C LEU A 104 -13.79 16.39 -14.93
N SER A 105 -12.83 16.43 -15.85
CA SER A 105 -12.34 15.22 -16.51
C SER A 105 -11.55 14.35 -15.53
N GLN A 106 -11.50 13.04 -15.78
CA GLN A 106 -10.74 12.07 -14.97
C GLN A 106 -9.30 12.50 -14.64
N PRO A 107 -8.52 13.05 -15.60
CA PRO A 107 -7.14 13.46 -15.35
C PRO A 107 -7.04 14.70 -14.46
N ARG A 108 -7.89 15.71 -14.70
CA ARG A 108 -7.96 16.93 -13.89
C ARG A 108 -8.39 16.63 -12.45
N MET A 109 -9.28 15.66 -12.27
CA MET A 109 -9.71 15.23 -10.93
C MET A 109 -8.54 14.67 -10.12
N LEU A 110 -7.68 13.85 -10.72
CA LEU A 110 -6.48 13.33 -10.07
C LEU A 110 -5.54 14.48 -9.67
N GLU A 111 -5.31 15.45 -10.55
CA GLU A 111 -4.45 16.61 -10.28
C GLU A 111 -4.97 17.47 -9.12
N VAL A 112 -6.28 17.77 -9.10
CA VAL A 112 -6.90 18.52 -8.00
C VAL A 112 -6.71 17.78 -6.67
N ILE A 113 -6.92 16.47 -6.63
CA ILE A 113 -6.71 15.68 -5.41
C ILE A 113 -5.24 15.72 -4.97
N LEU A 114 -4.29 15.58 -5.90
CA LEU A 114 -2.85 15.65 -5.58
C LEU A 114 -2.46 17.02 -5.01
N ILE A 115 -3.01 18.11 -5.56
CA ILE A 115 -2.79 19.47 -5.05
C ILE A 115 -3.38 19.62 -3.65
N ILE A 116 -4.61 19.14 -3.41
CA ILE A 116 -5.24 19.17 -2.08
C ILE A 116 -4.41 18.37 -1.07
N SER A 117 -3.95 17.17 -1.43
CA SER A 117 -3.08 16.34 -0.60
C SER A 117 -1.73 17.01 -0.32
N SER A 118 -1.13 17.68 -1.31
CA SER A 118 0.09 18.46 -1.14
C SER A 118 -0.08 19.58 -0.12
N MET A 119 -1.17 20.35 -0.24
CA MET A 119 -1.50 21.41 0.72
C MET A 119 -1.72 20.86 2.12
N PHE A 120 -2.38 19.71 2.24
CA PHE A 120 -2.51 19.00 3.51
C PHE A 120 -1.15 18.64 4.12
N PHE A 121 -0.21 18.07 3.34
CA PHE A 121 1.12 17.71 3.86
C PHE A 121 1.96 18.93 4.25
N LEU A 122 1.85 20.06 3.53
CA LEU A 122 2.50 21.31 3.92
C LEU A 122 1.92 21.85 5.23
N PHE A 123 0.59 21.90 5.33
CA PHE A 123 -0.08 22.35 6.54
C PHE A 123 0.27 21.44 7.73
N PHE A 124 0.30 20.13 7.51
CA PHE A 124 0.66 19.17 8.54
C PHE A 124 2.11 19.34 9.00
N GLY A 125 3.04 19.51 8.05
CA GLY A 125 4.47 19.66 8.33
C GLY A 125 4.84 20.97 9.02
N PHE A 126 4.24 22.10 8.64
CA PHE A 126 4.58 23.42 9.18
C PHE A 126 3.73 23.86 10.38
N VAL A 127 2.46 23.45 10.43
CA VAL A 127 1.53 23.91 11.45
C VAL A 127 1.25 22.78 12.45
N VAL A 128 0.73 21.65 11.99
CA VAL A 128 0.21 20.62 12.90
C VAL A 128 1.33 19.96 13.71
N TRP A 129 2.43 19.58 13.06
CA TRP A 129 3.52 18.87 13.72
C TRP A 129 4.32 19.73 14.71
N PRO A 130 4.78 20.95 14.37
CA PRO A 130 5.56 21.78 15.30
C PRO A 130 4.72 22.34 16.46
N TYR A 131 3.44 22.62 16.23
CA TYR A 131 2.52 23.11 17.26
C TYR A 131 1.70 22.00 17.92
N ARG A 132 2.10 20.73 17.76
CA ARG A 132 1.37 19.57 18.30
C ARG A 132 1.07 19.73 19.80
N GLY A 133 2.04 20.21 20.59
CA GLY A 133 1.86 20.42 22.03
C GLY A 133 0.86 21.52 22.42
N ARG A 134 0.53 22.45 21.53
CA ARG A 134 -0.53 23.47 21.75
C ARG A 134 -1.87 23.07 21.15
N LEU A 135 -1.85 22.36 20.02
CA LEU A 135 -3.04 21.89 19.33
C LEU A 135 -3.68 20.66 20.00
N GLN A 136 -2.88 19.92 20.78
CA GLN A 136 -3.34 18.83 21.64
C GLN A 136 -3.26 19.30 23.09
N GLN A 137 -4.21 20.15 23.48
CA GLN A 137 -4.43 20.42 24.90
C GLN A 137 -4.83 19.10 25.58
N ASP A 138 -4.19 18.81 26.71
CA ASP A 138 -4.35 17.59 27.51
C ASP A 138 -3.89 16.28 26.85
N PHE A 139 -2.67 16.27 26.30
CA PHE A 139 -1.99 15.07 25.78
C PHE A 139 -2.09 13.84 26.70
N PHE A 140 -2.16 14.03 28.01
CA PHE A 140 -2.24 12.96 29.00
C PHE A 140 -3.66 12.58 29.43
N TRP A 141 -4.71 13.32 29.07
CA TRP A 141 -6.08 13.10 29.58
C TRP A 141 -6.58 11.66 29.40
N SER A 142 -6.43 11.09 28.19
CA SER A 142 -6.82 9.70 27.93
C SER A 142 -5.93 8.70 28.66
N ARG A 143 -4.68 9.05 29.00
CA ARG A 143 -3.76 8.19 29.75
C ARG A 143 -4.03 8.26 31.25
N ASP A 144 -4.37 9.42 31.78
CA ASP A 144 -4.65 9.66 33.19
C ASP A 144 -5.99 9.05 33.62
N ILE A 145 -7.03 9.08 32.76
CA ILE A 145 -8.32 8.43 33.08
C ILE A 145 -8.17 6.91 33.24
N PHE A 146 -7.23 6.30 32.51
CA PHE A 146 -7.04 4.86 32.46
C PHE A 146 -5.81 4.37 33.25
N SER A 147 -5.01 5.28 33.83
CA SER A 147 -3.85 4.94 34.68
C SER A 147 -4.26 4.40 36.04
N ASP A 148 -5.37 4.90 36.58
CA ASP A 148 -5.85 4.57 37.94
C ASP A 148 -6.41 3.14 38.10
N GLY A 149 -6.47 2.34 37.02
CA GLY A 149 -7.02 0.98 37.04
C GLY A 149 -8.53 0.89 37.28
N LYS A 150 -9.21 1.99 37.64
CA LYS A 150 -10.67 2.09 37.85
C LYS A 150 -11.47 1.60 36.64
N MET A 151 -11.01 1.90 35.43
CA MET A 151 -11.67 1.47 34.18
C MET A 151 -11.49 -0.03 33.92
N LYS A 152 -10.36 -0.62 34.33
CA LYS A 152 -10.12 -2.06 34.24
C LYS A 152 -11.04 -2.85 35.17
N VAL A 153 -11.28 -2.35 36.38
CA VAL A 153 -12.24 -2.95 37.33
C VAL A 153 -13.69 -2.86 36.84
N ARG A 154 -14.00 -1.85 36.01
CA ARG A 154 -15.34 -1.65 35.44
C ARG A 154 -15.57 -2.35 34.10
N HIS A 155 -14.62 -3.14 33.61
CA HIS A 155 -14.65 -3.75 32.28
C HIS A 155 -14.82 -2.75 31.13
N LEU A 156 -14.22 -1.57 31.28
CA LEU A 156 -14.25 -0.48 30.29
C LEU A 156 -12.87 -0.22 29.69
N ASP A 157 -11.92 -1.14 29.86
CA ASP A 157 -10.54 -0.95 29.48
C ASP A 157 -10.38 -0.94 27.95
N PHE A 158 -11.27 -1.62 27.23
CA PHE A 158 -11.37 -1.58 25.78
C PHE A 158 -11.65 -0.18 25.21
N PHE A 159 -12.14 0.79 26.00
CA PHE A 159 -12.32 2.16 25.53
C PHE A 159 -10.99 2.90 25.39
N PHE A 160 -9.91 2.44 26.04
CA PHE A 160 -8.64 3.14 26.04
C PHE A 160 -8.09 3.44 24.63
N PRO A 161 -8.02 2.47 23.68
CA PRO A 161 -7.56 2.74 22.33
C PRO A 161 -8.44 3.74 21.58
N ILE A 162 -9.75 3.78 21.89
CA ILE A 162 -10.72 4.70 21.28
C ILE A 162 -10.46 6.13 21.73
N PHE A 163 -10.34 6.35 23.04
CA PHE A 163 -10.03 7.66 23.61
C PHE A 163 -8.68 8.17 23.13
N LEU A 164 -7.70 7.28 22.96
CA LEU A 164 -6.38 7.62 22.44
C LEU A 164 -6.41 8.09 20.99
N VAL A 165 -7.29 7.52 20.15
CA VAL A 165 -7.49 7.94 18.76
C VAL A 165 -8.04 9.37 18.67
N PHE A 166 -8.96 9.74 19.56
CA PHE A 166 -9.51 11.10 19.60
C PHE A 166 -8.56 12.11 20.25
N ASN A 167 -7.87 11.71 21.33
CA ASN A 167 -6.89 12.57 21.99
C ASN A 167 -5.71 12.86 21.05
N GLU A 168 -5.13 11.81 20.46
CA GLU A 168 -4.00 11.95 19.56
C GLU A 168 -4.40 12.11 18.07
N TRP A 169 -5.38 12.97 17.81
CA TRP A 169 -6.00 13.16 16.49
C TRP A 169 -5.01 13.44 15.35
N SER A 170 -3.91 14.17 15.60
CA SER A 170 -2.92 14.53 14.57
C SER A 170 -2.29 13.29 13.93
N SER A 171 -1.91 12.34 14.77
CA SER A 171 -1.33 11.07 14.35
C SER A 171 -2.37 10.19 13.63
N THR A 172 -3.62 10.20 14.10
CA THR A 172 -4.72 9.45 13.49
C THR A 172 -5.07 9.95 12.10
N ILE A 173 -5.16 11.27 11.89
CA ILE A 173 -5.45 11.84 10.57
C ILE A 173 -4.33 11.50 9.59
N LEU A 174 -3.07 11.60 10.01
CA LEU A 174 -1.95 11.23 9.15
C LEU A 174 -2.01 9.76 8.73
N TYR A 175 -2.28 8.86 9.69
CA TYR A 175 -2.43 7.43 9.41
C TYR A 175 -3.59 7.15 8.45
N LEU A 176 -4.72 7.81 8.65
CA LEU A 176 -5.89 7.70 7.77
C LEU A 176 -5.57 8.17 6.35
N VAL A 177 -4.88 9.30 6.19
CA VAL A 177 -4.45 9.79 4.86
C VAL A 177 -3.46 8.83 4.20
N ALA A 178 -2.51 8.27 4.96
CA ALA A 178 -1.57 7.27 4.45
C ALA A 178 -2.29 6.00 3.96
N GLU A 179 -3.27 5.50 4.72
CA GLU A 179 -4.03 4.30 4.35
C GLU A 179 -4.94 4.53 3.12
N LEU A 180 -5.47 5.75 2.98
CA LEU A 180 -6.32 6.14 1.85
C LEU A 180 -5.51 6.39 0.57
N TRP A 181 -4.22 6.73 0.67
CA TRP A 181 -3.40 7.04 -0.50
C TRP A 181 -3.35 5.88 -1.50
N GLY A 182 -2.90 4.70 -1.07
CA GLY A 182 -2.81 3.53 -1.95
C GLY A 182 -4.16 3.08 -2.49
N SER A 183 -5.21 3.09 -1.66
CA SER A 183 -6.52 2.58 -2.06
C SER A 183 -7.33 3.53 -2.95
N LEU A 184 -7.27 4.85 -2.70
CA LEU A 184 -8.02 5.84 -3.48
C LEU A 184 -7.21 6.42 -4.63
N ILE A 185 -5.97 6.82 -4.40
CA ILE A 185 -5.18 7.53 -5.42
C ILE A 185 -4.61 6.53 -6.42
N ILE A 186 -3.99 5.44 -5.94
CA ILE A 186 -3.42 4.43 -6.84
C ILE A 186 -4.51 3.51 -7.39
N SER A 187 -5.17 2.73 -6.54
CA SER A 187 -6.09 1.68 -7.01
C SER A 187 -7.33 2.24 -7.73
N PHE A 188 -7.87 3.37 -7.29
CA PHE A 188 -9.07 3.95 -7.89
C PHE A 188 -8.75 5.04 -8.93
N MET A 189 -8.08 6.14 -8.56
CA MET A 189 -7.88 7.28 -9.47
C MET A 189 -6.89 7.02 -10.60
N PHE A 190 -5.69 6.53 -10.29
CA PHE A 190 -4.66 6.29 -11.30
C PHE A 190 -5.11 5.24 -12.31
N PHE A 191 -5.60 4.08 -11.86
CA PHE A 191 -6.09 3.08 -12.79
C PHE A 191 -7.33 3.56 -13.56
N SER A 192 -8.27 4.27 -12.92
CA SER A 192 -9.41 4.85 -13.63
C SER A 192 -8.99 5.87 -14.70
N ARG A 193 -7.88 6.61 -14.49
CA ARG A 193 -7.29 7.49 -15.51
C ARG A 193 -6.61 6.70 -16.62
N ALA A 194 -5.73 5.76 -16.29
CA ALA A 194 -5.03 4.91 -17.25
C ALA A 194 -6.02 4.20 -18.18
N ILE A 195 -7.17 3.78 -17.65
CA ILE A 195 -8.25 3.16 -18.41
C ILE A 195 -8.92 4.14 -19.37
N HIS A 196 -9.11 5.40 -19.00
CA HIS A 196 -9.77 6.39 -19.86
C HIS A 196 -8.85 6.86 -20.99
N GLN A 197 -7.52 6.83 -20.80
CA GLN A 197 -6.55 7.38 -21.73
C GLN A 197 -5.83 6.33 -22.59
N CYS A 198 -5.61 5.11 -22.09
CA CYS A 198 -4.89 4.07 -22.81
C CYS A 198 -5.82 3.12 -23.56
N THR A 199 -5.31 2.53 -24.65
CA THR A 199 -5.94 1.40 -25.34
C THR A 199 -5.75 0.08 -24.58
N GLU A 200 -6.59 -0.93 -24.86
CA GLU A 200 -6.50 -2.23 -24.17
C GLU A 200 -5.12 -2.91 -24.36
N ALA A 201 -4.51 -2.77 -25.54
CA ALA A 201 -3.20 -3.31 -25.84
C ALA A 201 -2.09 -2.65 -25.02
N GLN A 202 -2.15 -1.32 -24.84
CA GLN A 202 -1.21 -0.57 -24.00
C GLN A 202 -1.35 -0.96 -22.52
N VAL A 203 -2.59 -1.10 -22.02
CA VAL A 203 -2.82 -1.56 -20.64
C VAL A 203 -2.22 -2.95 -20.42
N LYS A 204 -2.41 -3.91 -21.35
CA LYS A 204 -1.80 -5.26 -21.23
C LYS A 204 -0.27 -5.23 -21.15
N LYS A 205 0.39 -4.33 -21.87
CA LYS A 205 1.86 -4.12 -21.79
C LYS A 205 2.29 -3.40 -20.51
N PHE A 206 1.46 -2.49 -20.02
CA PHE A 206 1.73 -1.71 -18.82
C PHE A 206 1.66 -2.55 -17.54
N LEU A 207 0.71 -3.47 -17.42
CA LEU A 207 0.46 -4.24 -16.18
C LEU A 207 1.67 -5.04 -15.66
N PRO A 208 2.45 -5.76 -16.48
CA PRO A 208 3.68 -6.39 -16.00
C PRO A 208 4.73 -5.38 -15.52
N THR A 209 4.78 -4.20 -16.16
CA THR A 209 5.72 -3.12 -15.83
C THR A 209 5.41 -2.52 -14.45
N VAL A 210 4.14 -2.49 -14.04
CA VAL A 210 3.69 -2.04 -12.71
C VAL A 210 4.36 -2.86 -11.59
N SER A 211 4.47 -4.18 -11.75
CA SER A 211 5.11 -5.05 -10.74
C SER A 211 6.61 -4.77 -10.61
N LEU A 212 7.31 -4.53 -11.73
CA LEU A 212 8.72 -4.13 -11.72
C LEU A 212 8.90 -2.79 -11.01
N ILE A 213 8.08 -1.79 -11.37
CA ILE A 213 8.14 -0.47 -10.77
C ILE A 213 7.91 -0.57 -9.26
N SER A 214 6.91 -1.35 -8.83
CA SER A 214 6.61 -1.58 -7.41
C SER A 214 7.81 -2.18 -6.67
N GLY A 215 8.51 -3.14 -7.27
CA GLY A 215 9.74 -3.71 -6.71
C GLY A 215 10.85 -2.67 -6.51
N ILE A 216 11.13 -1.86 -7.53
CA ILE A 216 12.16 -0.78 -7.46
C ILE A 216 11.77 0.26 -6.39
N VAL A 217 10.51 0.66 -6.37
CA VAL A 217 9.98 1.63 -5.42
C VAL A 217 10.11 1.13 -3.98
N MET A 218 9.72 -0.13 -3.71
CA MET A 218 9.84 -0.73 -2.39
C MET A 218 11.32 -0.82 -1.93
N LEU A 219 12.24 -1.16 -2.83
CA LEU A 219 13.67 -1.19 -2.51
C LEU A 219 14.18 0.20 -2.12
N SER A 220 13.86 1.19 -2.94
CA SER A 220 14.29 2.58 -2.73
C SER A 220 13.70 3.16 -1.43
N SER A 221 12.41 2.93 -1.17
CA SER A 221 11.72 3.38 0.05
C SER A 221 12.29 2.71 1.31
N GLY A 222 12.59 1.40 1.25
CA GLY A 222 13.20 0.66 2.35
C GLY A 222 14.61 1.15 2.69
N LEU A 223 15.44 1.42 1.67
CA LEU A 223 16.78 1.97 1.84
C LEU A 223 16.74 3.40 2.41
N LEU A 224 15.86 4.26 1.88
CA LEU A 224 15.68 5.61 2.39
C LEU A 224 15.27 5.58 3.87
N THR A 225 14.31 4.75 4.22
CA THR A 225 13.84 4.58 5.61
C THR A 225 14.97 4.14 6.53
N LYS A 226 15.77 3.16 6.11
CA LYS A 226 16.92 2.69 6.90
C LYS A 226 17.91 3.83 7.18
N ASN A 227 18.26 4.60 6.15
CA ASN A 227 19.20 5.71 6.25
C ASN A 227 18.65 6.85 7.12
N LEU A 228 17.39 7.23 6.93
CA LEU A 228 16.71 8.22 7.75
C LEU A 228 16.64 7.79 9.21
N ASN A 229 16.37 6.52 9.48
CA ASN A 229 16.29 5.99 10.83
C ASN A 229 17.65 6.02 11.55
N SER A 230 18.73 5.62 10.86
CA SER A 230 20.10 5.73 11.39
C SER A 230 20.52 7.18 11.66
N TYR A 231 20.19 8.09 10.76
CA TYR A 231 20.46 9.52 10.96
C TYR A 231 19.67 10.10 12.14
N ARG A 232 18.38 9.73 12.26
CA ARG A 232 17.51 10.17 13.36
C ARG A 232 17.99 9.67 14.72
N ASP A 233 18.48 8.42 14.80
CA ASP A 233 18.89 7.82 16.08
C ASP A 233 20.10 8.56 16.70
N GLY A 234 20.96 9.19 15.87
CA GLY A 234 22.09 10.01 16.33
C GLY A 234 21.79 11.47 16.67
N LEU A 235 20.55 11.95 16.47
CA LEU A 235 20.19 13.36 16.69
C LEU A 235 19.58 13.62 18.08
N PRO A 236 19.74 14.82 18.67
CA PRO A 236 18.98 15.25 19.84
C PRO A 236 17.50 15.50 19.53
N TYR A 237 16.63 15.43 20.53
CA TYR A 237 15.15 15.46 20.40
C TYR A 237 14.62 16.60 19.52
N HIS A 238 15.03 17.85 19.76
CA HIS A 238 14.58 19.01 18.96
C HIS A 238 14.96 18.94 17.48
N LYS A 239 16.09 18.29 17.15
CA LYS A 239 16.49 18.08 15.76
C LYS A 239 15.69 16.93 15.12
N LYS A 240 15.24 15.94 15.91
CA LYS A 240 14.34 14.87 15.43
C LYS A 240 12.98 15.44 15.02
N GLU A 241 12.40 16.35 15.80
CA GLU A 241 11.12 16.98 15.45
C GLU A 241 11.21 17.82 14.17
N ARG A 242 12.29 18.57 13.98
CA ARG A 242 12.53 19.31 12.73
C ARG A 242 12.71 18.37 11.54
N LEU A 243 13.43 17.25 11.71
CA LEU A 243 13.59 16.26 10.66
C LEU A 243 12.24 15.72 10.17
N PHE A 244 11.30 15.45 11.08
CA PHE A 244 9.95 15.05 10.71
C PHE A 244 9.22 16.11 9.90
N SER A 245 9.29 17.38 10.31
CA SER A 245 8.72 18.49 9.54
C SER A 245 9.29 18.54 8.12
N TYR A 246 10.62 18.41 7.98
CA TYR A 246 11.26 18.36 6.65
C TYR A 246 10.83 17.16 5.82
N VAL A 247 10.59 16.00 6.44
CA VAL A 247 10.08 14.81 5.75
C VAL A 247 8.67 15.06 5.18
N PHE A 248 7.78 15.73 5.92
CA PHE A 248 6.45 16.08 5.41
C PHE A 248 6.50 17.10 4.28
N VAL A 249 7.38 18.10 4.39
CA VAL A 249 7.60 19.09 3.33
C VAL A 249 8.16 18.42 2.07
N ALA A 250 9.14 17.52 2.21
CA ALA A 250 9.68 16.76 1.09
C ALA A 250 8.62 15.85 0.43
N THR A 251 7.78 15.21 1.24
CA THR A 251 6.63 14.43 0.74
C THR A 251 5.68 15.32 -0.04
N SER A 252 5.39 16.52 0.45
CA SER A 252 4.55 17.47 -0.27
C SER A 252 5.19 17.92 -1.60
N MET A 253 6.48 18.26 -1.62
CA MET A 253 7.15 18.60 -2.87
C MET A 253 7.07 17.45 -3.89
N LEU A 254 7.23 16.20 -3.44
CA LEU A 254 7.09 15.04 -4.29
C LEU A 254 5.66 14.89 -4.84
N THR A 255 4.63 15.19 -4.04
CA THR A 255 3.24 15.21 -4.52
C THR A 255 2.99 16.29 -5.57
N VAL A 256 3.60 17.48 -5.43
CA VAL A 256 3.54 18.55 -6.45
C VAL A 256 4.24 18.12 -7.73
N ILE A 257 5.44 17.54 -7.63
CA ILE A 257 6.17 17.00 -8.79
C ILE A 257 5.31 15.94 -9.49
N THR A 258 4.59 15.11 -8.74
CA THR A 258 3.69 14.10 -9.30
C THR A 258 2.49 14.74 -10.02
N ALA A 259 1.92 15.81 -9.48
CA ALA A 259 0.87 16.58 -10.15
C ALA A 259 1.38 17.26 -11.42
N MET A 260 2.59 17.81 -11.41
CA MET A 260 3.23 18.37 -12.61
C MET A 260 3.50 17.29 -13.66
N ALA A 261 4.05 16.14 -13.25
CA ALA A 261 4.27 15.00 -14.13
C ALA A 261 2.95 14.53 -14.75
N SER A 262 1.88 14.46 -13.95
CA SER A 262 0.52 14.19 -14.42
C SER A 262 0.07 15.17 -15.51
N PHE A 263 0.30 16.47 -15.31
CA PHE A 263 -0.05 17.49 -16.30
C PHE A 263 0.77 17.35 -17.58
N PHE A 264 2.07 17.01 -17.47
CA PHE A 264 2.91 16.72 -18.62
C PHE A 264 2.44 15.47 -19.38
N VAL A 265 2.01 14.42 -18.69
CA VAL A 265 1.41 13.23 -19.34
C VAL A 265 0.17 13.64 -20.14
N ASP A 266 -0.70 14.47 -19.58
CA ASP A 266 -1.91 14.94 -20.27
C ASP A 266 -1.65 15.81 -21.49
N ARG A 267 -0.54 16.56 -21.49
CA ARG A 267 -0.15 17.40 -22.63
C ARG A 267 0.56 16.61 -23.73
N THR A 268 1.25 15.53 -23.38
CA THR A 268 2.09 14.76 -24.30
C THR A 268 1.37 13.58 -24.95
N ILE A 269 0.35 13.04 -24.31
CA ILE A 269 -0.52 12.01 -24.86
C ILE A 269 -1.76 12.74 -25.41
N PRO A 270 -1.83 13.01 -26.73
CA PRO A 270 -3.06 13.54 -27.30
C PRO A 270 -4.19 12.56 -26.97
N LYS A 271 -5.36 13.09 -26.63
CA LYS A 271 -6.57 12.26 -26.63
C LYS A 271 -6.68 11.72 -28.05
N GLU A 272 -6.37 10.45 -28.25
CA GLU A 272 -6.91 9.77 -29.42
C GLU A 272 -8.42 9.85 -29.23
N ASP A 273 -9.03 10.83 -29.89
CA ASP A 273 -10.45 10.85 -30.14
C ASP A 273 -10.69 9.57 -30.93
N SER A 274 -11.05 8.52 -30.19
CA SER A 274 -11.62 7.31 -30.74
C SER A 274 -12.97 7.72 -31.34
N GLU A 275 -12.92 8.36 -32.50
CA GLU A 275 -14.05 8.61 -33.41
C GLU A 275 -14.74 7.31 -33.83
N TYR A 276 -14.12 6.16 -33.52
CA TYR A 276 -14.59 4.81 -33.78
C TYR A 276 -15.11 4.03 -32.54
N GLU A 277 -15.14 4.59 -31.33
CA GLU A 277 -15.82 3.94 -30.20
C GLU A 277 -17.28 4.38 -30.09
N SER A 278 -18.21 3.43 -30.26
CA SER A 278 -19.65 3.70 -30.12
C SER A 278 -19.97 4.44 -28.82
N LYS A 279 -20.98 5.32 -28.83
CA LYS A 279 -21.50 6.04 -27.63
C LYS A 279 -21.77 5.11 -26.43
N LYS A 280 -21.99 3.80 -26.66
CA LYS A 280 -22.15 2.78 -25.61
C LYS A 280 -20.84 2.51 -24.84
N VAL A 281 -19.68 2.49 -25.50
CA VAL A 281 -18.36 2.23 -24.88
C VAL A 281 -17.90 3.43 -24.05
N GLN A 282 -18.07 4.66 -24.55
CA GLN A 282 -17.82 5.88 -23.76
C GLN A 282 -18.72 5.99 -22.53
N LYS A 283 -20.00 5.61 -22.64
CA LYS A 283 -20.95 5.60 -21.51
C LYS A 283 -20.66 4.48 -20.51
N ALA A 284 -20.06 3.37 -20.95
CA ALA A 284 -19.55 2.31 -20.09
C ALA A 284 -18.24 2.71 -19.37
N ARG A 285 -17.35 3.49 -20.01
CA ARG A 285 -16.16 4.09 -19.37
C ARG A 285 -16.52 5.12 -18.30
N LYS A 286 -17.62 5.86 -18.48
CA LYS A 286 -18.18 6.80 -17.48
C LYS A 286 -19.14 6.13 -16.49
N MET A 287 -19.19 4.80 -16.42
CA MET A 287 -20.16 4.11 -15.58
C MET A 287 -19.92 4.45 -14.11
N GLY A 288 -20.98 4.92 -13.44
CA GLY A 288 -20.92 5.23 -12.02
C GLY A 288 -20.58 3.98 -11.22
N PHE A 289 -19.66 4.10 -10.29
CA PHE A 289 -19.16 3.04 -9.41
C PHE A 289 -20.25 2.17 -8.76
N VAL A 290 -21.40 2.77 -8.40
CA VAL A 290 -22.55 2.06 -7.83
C VAL A 290 -23.15 1.05 -8.83
N LYS A 291 -23.16 1.39 -10.12
CA LYS A 291 -23.59 0.47 -11.18
C LYS A 291 -22.56 -0.63 -11.38
N SER A 292 -21.26 -0.31 -11.31
CA SER A 292 -20.17 -1.30 -11.38
C SER A 292 -20.23 -2.30 -10.21
N LEU A 293 -20.52 -1.84 -8.99
CA LEU A 293 -20.73 -2.71 -7.83
C LEU A 293 -21.95 -3.63 -8.00
N ARG A 294 -23.05 -3.09 -8.57
CA ARG A 294 -24.25 -3.89 -8.87
C ARG A 294 -23.98 -4.97 -9.91
N ILE A 295 -23.21 -4.65 -10.95
CA ILE A 295 -22.82 -5.63 -11.99
C ILE A 295 -21.88 -6.69 -11.39
N MET A 296 -20.93 -6.28 -10.54
CA MET A 296 -20.04 -7.21 -9.84
C MET A 296 -20.82 -8.24 -9.01
N ARG A 297 -21.82 -7.78 -8.23
CA ARG A 297 -22.66 -8.66 -7.41
C ARG A 297 -23.44 -9.70 -8.23
N ARG A 298 -23.75 -9.40 -9.50
CA ARG A 298 -24.49 -10.30 -10.39
C ARG A 298 -23.61 -11.40 -11.00
N SER A 299 -22.29 -11.22 -11.02
CA SER A 299 -21.37 -12.20 -11.60
C SER A 299 -20.75 -13.09 -10.54
N ARG A 300 -20.99 -14.41 -10.64
CA ARG A 300 -20.38 -15.40 -9.72
C ARG A 300 -18.86 -15.44 -9.84
N PHE A 301 -18.30 -15.26 -11.04
CA PHE A 301 -16.85 -15.25 -11.26
C PHE A 301 -16.17 -14.06 -10.56
N LEU A 302 -16.74 -12.87 -10.72
CA LEU A 302 -16.17 -11.64 -10.17
C LEU A 302 -16.29 -11.59 -8.65
N MET A 303 -17.38 -12.12 -8.13
CA MET A 303 -17.59 -12.26 -6.69
C MET A 303 -16.52 -13.17 -6.09
N ALA A 304 -16.24 -14.32 -6.72
CA ALA A 304 -15.18 -15.23 -6.27
C ALA A 304 -13.78 -14.58 -6.31
N MET A 305 -13.48 -13.78 -7.35
CA MET A 305 -12.23 -13.02 -7.41
C MET A 305 -12.13 -12.00 -6.26
N THR A 306 -13.20 -11.27 -6.01
CA THR A 306 -13.24 -10.25 -4.94
C THR A 306 -13.18 -10.90 -3.56
N GLU A 307 -13.87 -12.02 -3.36
CA GLU A 307 -13.82 -12.84 -2.15
C GLU A 307 -12.40 -13.33 -1.86
N ALA A 308 -11.66 -13.80 -2.85
CA ALA A 308 -10.27 -14.21 -2.69
C ALA A 308 -9.37 -13.03 -2.26
N VAL A 309 -9.56 -11.84 -2.84
CA VAL A 309 -8.79 -10.63 -2.46
C VAL A 309 -9.14 -10.17 -1.04
N VAL A 310 -10.43 -10.20 -0.68
CA VAL A 310 -10.91 -9.86 0.66
C VAL A 310 -10.32 -10.84 1.68
N ALA A 311 -10.40 -12.15 1.43
CA ALA A 311 -9.87 -13.17 2.34
C ALA A 311 -8.35 -13.03 2.52
N ALA A 312 -7.60 -12.82 1.43
CA ALA A 312 -6.16 -12.55 1.50
C ALA A 312 -5.84 -11.31 2.38
N SER A 313 -6.64 -10.25 2.24
CA SER A 313 -6.48 -9.02 3.01
C SER A 313 -6.89 -9.15 4.48
N VAL A 314 -7.92 -9.94 4.79
CA VAL A 314 -8.32 -10.28 6.17
C VAL A 314 -7.19 -11.03 6.88
N CYS A 315 -6.69 -12.11 6.26
CA CYS A 315 -5.59 -12.90 6.84
C CYS A 315 -4.33 -12.06 7.05
N SER A 316 -3.96 -11.23 6.07
CA SER A 316 -2.81 -10.33 6.19
C SER A 316 -2.98 -9.31 7.31
N ASN A 317 -4.17 -8.74 7.47
CA ASN A 317 -4.41 -7.70 8.48
C ASN A 317 -4.41 -8.26 9.91
N ILE A 318 -5.01 -9.44 10.14
CA ILE A 318 -4.98 -10.08 11.46
C ILE A 318 -3.55 -10.47 11.82
N PHE A 319 -2.80 -11.03 10.88
CA PHE A 319 -1.40 -11.34 11.09
C PHE A 319 -0.55 -10.10 11.39
N GLU A 320 -0.71 -9.00 10.62
CA GLU A 320 -0.03 -7.72 10.91
C GLU A 320 -0.42 -7.16 12.28
N ALA A 321 -1.67 -7.33 12.71
CA ALA A 321 -2.15 -6.90 14.02
C ALA A 321 -1.44 -7.63 15.17
N THR A 322 -1.41 -8.97 15.12
CA THR A 322 -0.72 -9.80 16.11
C THR A 322 0.77 -9.52 16.12
N TYR A 323 1.40 -9.42 14.94
CA TYR A 323 2.82 -9.10 14.81
C TYR A 323 3.17 -7.73 15.39
N ARG A 324 2.32 -6.71 15.19
CA ARG A 324 2.53 -5.36 15.76
C ARG A 324 2.46 -5.33 17.29
N GLY A 325 1.62 -6.15 17.92
CA GLY A 325 1.65 -6.38 19.37
C GLY A 325 3.02 -6.94 19.81
N GLY A 326 3.55 -7.90 19.05
CA GLY A 326 4.92 -8.45 19.12
C GLY A 326 6.00 -7.40 19.29
N ILE A 327 5.98 -6.43 18.37
CA ILE A 327 7.02 -5.41 18.23
C ILE A 327 7.13 -4.54 19.48
N ILE A 328 6.03 -4.26 20.19
CA ILE A 328 6.08 -3.42 21.39
C ILE A 328 6.81 -4.11 22.54
N LEU A 329 6.52 -5.38 22.79
CA LEU A 329 7.19 -6.15 23.84
C LEU A 329 8.67 -6.37 23.51
N GLY A 330 8.98 -6.69 22.25
CA GLY A 330 10.38 -6.83 21.84
C GLY A 330 11.15 -5.50 21.81
N ALA A 331 10.49 -4.37 21.55
CA ALA A 331 11.12 -3.05 21.68
C ALA A 331 11.44 -2.71 23.15
N ALA A 332 10.56 -3.07 24.08
CA ALA A 332 10.80 -2.92 25.51
C ALA A 332 11.98 -3.80 25.97
N GLN A 333 12.07 -5.04 25.49
CA GLN A 333 13.17 -5.96 25.81
C GLN A 333 14.51 -5.56 25.18
N ALA A 334 14.48 -4.96 23.98
CA ALA A 334 15.68 -4.51 23.25
C ALA A 334 16.12 -3.06 23.62
N SER A 335 15.52 -2.45 24.65
CA SER A 335 15.80 -1.08 25.11
C SER A 335 15.85 -0.04 23.98
N SER A 336 15.04 -0.24 22.93
CA SER A 336 15.03 0.61 21.73
C SER A 336 13.70 1.34 21.63
N PRO A 337 13.67 2.60 21.16
CA PRO A 337 12.42 3.31 20.97
C PRO A 337 11.53 2.55 19.97
N ARG A 338 10.27 2.32 20.34
CA ARG A 338 9.28 1.49 19.61
C ARG A 338 9.25 1.80 18.10
N SER A 339 9.28 3.09 17.77
CA SER A 339 9.25 3.58 16.39
C SER A 339 10.53 3.28 15.59
N SER A 340 11.72 3.30 16.23
CA SER A 340 12.98 2.92 15.56
C SER A 340 13.04 1.42 15.31
N TYR A 341 12.65 0.62 16.30
CA TYR A 341 12.69 -0.83 16.21
C TYR A 341 11.74 -1.34 15.11
N MET A 342 10.50 -0.84 15.08
CA MET A 342 9.56 -1.17 14.01
C MET A 342 10.08 -0.75 12.62
N ASN A 343 10.61 0.46 12.48
CA ASN A 343 11.11 0.94 11.20
C ASN A 343 12.26 0.08 10.67
N LYS A 344 13.16 -0.39 11.55
CA LYS A 344 14.23 -1.32 11.16
C LYS A 344 13.65 -2.61 10.57
N LEU A 345 12.68 -3.23 11.25
CA LEU A 345 12.05 -4.48 10.79
C LEU A 345 11.23 -4.27 9.50
N ASN A 346 10.49 -3.17 9.40
CA ASN A 346 9.73 -2.83 8.20
C ASN A 346 10.64 -2.54 7.00
N ALA A 347 11.75 -1.81 7.19
CA ALA A 347 12.73 -1.56 6.15
C ALA A 347 13.38 -2.84 5.65
N MET A 348 13.76 -3.76 6.56
CA MET A 348 14.29 -5.08 6.17
C MET A 348 13.27 -5.90 5.38
N THR A 349 12.02 -5.95 5.86
CA THR A 349 10.91 -6.63 5.17
C THR A 349 10.74 -6.10 3.74
N GLN A 350 10.75 -4.78 3.55
CA GLN A 350 10.62 -4.16 2.22
C GLN A 350 11.81 -4.48 1.32
N ILE A 351 13.04 -4.38 1.82
CA ILE A 351 14.25 -4.70 1.05
C ILE A 351 14.20 -6.15 0.59
N ILE A 352 13.95 -7.11 1.48
CA ILE A 352 13.91 -8.54 1.12
C ILE A 352 12.78 -8.80 0.12
N THR A 353 11.57 -8.27 0.36
CA THR A 353 10.43 -8.43 -0.56
C THR A 353 10.76 -7.87 -1.94
N SER A 354 11.41 -6.71 -2.01
CA SER A 354 11.76 -6.03 -3.26
C SER A 354 12.81 -6.80 -4.07
N VAL A 355 13.85 -7.35 -3.43
CA VAL A 355 14.86 -8.18 -4.10
C VAL A 355 14.21 -9.41 -4.71
N PHE A 356 13.33 -10.08 -3.96
CA PHE A 356 12.57 -11.22 -4.49
C PHE A 356 11.68 -10.84 -5.67
N LEU A 357 10.96 -9.72 -5.60
CA LEU A 357 10.13 -9.23 -6.71
C LEU A 357 10.93 -8.96 -7.97
N LEU A 358 12.10 -8.33 -7.84
CA LEU A 358 12.99 -8.03 -8.96
C LEU A 358 13.55 -9.31 -9.58
N VAL A 359 13.98 -10.28 -8.75
CA VAL A 359 14.47 -11.59 -9.24
C VAL A 359 13.36 -12.37 -9.94
N MET A 360 12.14 -12.38 -9.39
CA MET A 360 10.97 -13.01 -10.00
C MET A 360 10.59 -12.36 -11.32
N PHE A 361 10.79 -11.05 -11.48
CA PHE A 361 10.51 -10.38 -12.76
C PHE A 361 11.38 -10.91 -13.91
N PHE A 362 12.65 -11.22 -13.66
CA PHE A 362 13.56 -11.77 -14.68
C PHE A 362 13.21 -13.21 -15.11
N LYS A 363 12.50 -13.98 -14.28
CA LYS A 363 11.93 -15.28 -14.66
C LYS A 363 10.42 -15.14 -14.80
N PRO A 364 9.88 -15.00 -16.03
CA PRO A 364 8.49 -14.61 -16.22
C PRO A 364 7.55 -15.51 -15.40
N ALA A 365 6.81 -14.91 -14.46
CA ALA A 365 5.75 -15.62 -13.75
C ALA A 365 4.67 -16.14 -14.73
N THR A 366 4.58 -15.53 -15.92
CA THR A 366 3.82 -16.06 -17.07
C THR A 366 4.35 -17.41 -17.55
N HIS A 367 5.67 -17.61 -17.63
CA HIS A 367 6.29 -18.89 -17.97
C HIS A 367 6.04 -19.94 -16.87
N LEU A 368 5.88 -19.52 -15.60
CA LEU A 368 5.49 -20.42 -14.51
C LEU A 368 4.01 -20.84 -14.62
N ILE A 369 3.12 -19.93 -15.01
CA ILE A 369 1.70 -20.23 -15.28
C ILE A 369 1.57 -21.16 -16.49
N GLU A 370 2.35 -20.93 -17.55
CA GLU A 370 2.36 -21.75 -18.76
C GLU A 370 2.90 -23.16 -18.52
N ARG A 371 3.96 -23.31 -17.70
CA ARG A 371 4.55 -24.64 -17.40
C ARG A 371 3.84 -25.43 -16.30
N ARG A 372 3.42 -24.78 -15.21
CA ARG A 372 2.88 -25.46 -14.01
C ARG A 372 1.36 -25.31 -13.86
N GLY A 373 0.71 -24.56 -14.73
CA GLY A 373 -0.72 -24.35 -14.69
C GLY A 373 -1.15 -23.30 -13.66
N TRP A 374 -2.25 -22.62 -13.96
CA TRP A 374 -2.76 -21.48 -13.19
C TRP A 374 -3.08 -21.83 -11.72
N LEU A 375 -3.63 -23.02 -11.46
CA LEU A 375 -4.03 -23.46 -10.12
C LEU A 375 -2.84 -23.56 -9.16
N LEU A 376 -1.71 -24.13 -9.63
CA LEU A 376 -0.52 -24.29 -8.80
C LEU A 376 0.10 -22.95 -8.40
N VAL A 377 -0.03 -21.92 -9.23
CA VAL A 377 0.44 -20.56 -8.91
C VAL A 377 -0.51 -19.88 -7.94
N ALA A 378 -1.83 -19.98 -8.17
CA ALA A 378 -2.82 -19.32 -7.33
C ALA A 378 -2.90 -19.89 -5.90
N ILE A 379 -2.60 -21.18 -5.69
CA ILE A 379 -2.69 -21.84 -4.38
C ILE A 379 -1.48 -21.56 -3.46
N VAL A 380 -0.36 -21.05 -3.99
CA VAL A 380 0.85 -20.77 -3.20
C VAL A 380 0.57 -19.76 -2.08
N ALA A 381 -0.14 -18.68 -2.38
CA ALA A 381 -0.42 -17.62 -1.41
C ALA A 381 -1.29 -18.09 -0.22
N PRO A 382 -2.43 -18.77 -0.42
CA PRO A 382 -3.18 -19.32 0.71
C PRO A 382 -2.40 -20.42 1.45
N ALA A 383 -1.61 -21.24 0.75
CA ALA A 383 -0.77 -22.25 1.40
C ALA A 383 0.27 -21.61 2.34
N VAL A 384 0.93 -20.54 1.90
CA VAL A 384 1.86 -19.77 2.73
C VAL A 384 1.14 -19.12 3.90
N ALA A 385 -0.07 -18.58 3.71
CA ALA A 385 -0.86 -18.02 4.82
C ALA A 385 -1.17 -19.08 5.89
N ILE A 386 -1.47 -20.32 5.50
CA ILE A 386 -1.67 -21.45 6.43
C ILE A 386 -0.35 -21.82 7.12
N ILE A 387 0.77 -21.86 6.40
CA ILE A 387 2.08 -22.13 7.02
C ILE A 387 2.40 -21.05 8.07
N THR A 388 2.17 -19.78 7.75
CA THR A 388 2.37 -18.69 8.71
C THR A 388 1.43 -18.81 9.91
N LEU A 389 0.17 -19.20 9.69
CA LEU A 389 -0.77 -19.48 10.77
C LEU A 389 -0.23 -20.57 11.71
N LEU A 390 0.26 -21.68 11.15
CA LEU A 390 0.76 -22.83 11.90
C LEU A 390 2.10 -22.58 12.60
N LEU A 391 2.94 -21.69 12.07
CA LEU A 391 4.25 -21.38 12.67
C LEU A 391 4.18 -20.22 13.67
N PHE A 392 3.51 -19.13 13.31
CA PHE A 392 3.53 -17.90 14.10
C PHE A 392 2.57 -17.93 15.28
N PHE A 393 1.31 -18.34 15.07
CA PHE A 393 0.29 -18.23 16.11
C PHE A 393 0.61 -19.13 17.32
N PRO A 394 1.10 -20.36 17.16
CA PRO A 394 1.56 -21.16 18.31
C PRO A 394 2.73 -20.51 19.04
N MET A 395 3.70 -19.93 18.32
CA MET A 395 4.84 -19.23 18.92
C MET A 395 4.38 -18.05 19.79
N VAL A 396 3.43 -17.24 19.30
CA VAL A 396 2.84 -16.14 20.07
C VAL A 396 2.09 -16.68 21.29
N PHE A 397 1.34 -17.77 21.14
CA PHE A 397 0.60 -18.39 22.25
C PHE A 397 1.52 -18.85 23.39
N PHE A 398 2.62 -19.55 23.08
CA PHE A 398 3.60 -19.97 24.09
C PHE A 398 4.29 -18.80 24.78
N ASN A 399 4.62 -17.75 24.01
CA ASN A 399 5.24 -16.56 24.58
C ASN A 399 4.28 -15.80 25.50
N ASN A 400 3.00 -15.69 25.13
CA ASN A 400 1.99 -15.02 25.96
C ASN A 400 1.75 -15.75 27.30
N ILE A 401 1.74 -17.10 27.32
CA ILE A 401 1.60 -17.86 28.59
C ILE A 401 2.77 -17.59 29.53
N THR A 402 3.95 -17.31 28.98
CA THR A 402 5.17 -17.06 29.77
C THR A 402 5.34 -15.58 30.14
N GLU A 403 4.39 -14.70 29.80
CA GLU A 403 4.48 -13.25 30.08
C GLU A 403 4.51 -12.91 31.58
N ASP A 404 3.95 -13.76 32.44
CA ASP A 404 3.87 -13.50 33.88
C ASP A 404 5.22 -13.69 34.63
N ASP A 405 6.19 -14.41 34.07
CA ASP A 405 7.38 -14.82 34.85
C ASP A 405 8.69 -14.04 34.56
N GLN A 406 8.86 -13.39 33.40
CA GLN A 406 10.16 -12.76 33.07
C GLN A 406 10.06 -11.51 32.19
N ILE A 407 9.79 -10.35 32.81
CA ILE A 407 10.07 -9.03 32.25
C ILE A 407 11.54 -8.62 32.50
N LEU A 408 12.29 -9.39 33.30
CA LEU A 408 13.72 -9.15 33.54
C LEU A 408 14.59 -9.76 32.43
N PRO A 409 15.49 -8.99 31.81
CA PRO A 409 16.40 -9.51 30.80
C PRO A 409 17.44 -10.42 31.46
N THR A 410 17.28 -11.73 31.33
CA THR A 410 18.30 -12.70 31.74
C THR A 410 19.45 -12.67 30.74
N GLU A 411 20.65 -12.32 31.20
CA GLU A 411 21.85 -12.23 30.37
C GLU A 411 22.11 -13.56 29.63
N GLY A 412 22.31 -13.48 28.31
CA GLY A 412 22.79 -14.60 27.48
C GLY A 412 21.76 -15.33 26.61
N HIS A 413 20.45 -15.08 26.76
CA HIS A 413 19.44 -15.63 25.86
C HIS A 413 18.84 -14.53 24.99
N MET A 414 18.87 -14.69 23.66
CA MET A 414 18.12 -13.84 22.74
C MET A 414 16.68 -13.80 23.23
N GLY A 415 16.20 -12.62 23.64
CA GLY A 415 14.89 -12.48 24.28
C GLY A 415 13.79 -13.16 23.47
N ARG A 416 12.94 -13.95 24.13
CA ARG A 416 11.89 -14.76 23.46
C ARG A 416 11.02 -13.91 22.51
N PHE A 417 10.73 -12.66 22.88
CA PHE A 417 9.98 -11.71 22.05
C PHE A 417 10.80 -11.12 20.89
N VAL A 418 12.13 -11.00 21.03
CA VAL A 418 13.01 -10.59 19.94
C VAL A 418 13.04 -11.67 18.85
N LEU A 419 13.14 -12.95 19.24
CA LEU A 419 13.06 -14.07 18.30
C LEU A 419 11.70 -14.13 17.59
N GLU A 420 10.61 -13.95 18.35
CA GLU A 420 9.24 -13.84 17.80
C GLU A 420 9.14 -12.73 16.76
N ASN A 421 9.74 -11.57 17.01
CA ASN A 421 9.70 -10.44 16.08
C ASN A 421 10.50 -10.70 14.80
N TYR A 422 11.67 -11.36 14.89
CA TYR A 422 12.41 -11.75 13.69
C TYR A 422 11.69 -12.85 12.89
N ALA A 423 11.08 -13.83 13.58
CA ALA A 423 10.25 -14.85 12.93
C ALA A 423 9.02 -14.22 12.26
N GLY A 424 8.34 -13.30 12.95
CA GLY A 424 7.21 -12.53 12.43
C GLY A 424 7.61 -11.69 11.22
N MET A 425 8.74 -11.00 11.26
CA MET A 425 9.30 -10.26 10.12
C MET A 425 9.53 -11.18 8.91
N PHE A 426 10.15 -12.34 9.13
CA PHE A 426 10.42 -13.31 8.08
C PHE A 426 9.13 -13.85 7.45
N LEU A 427 8.15 -14.26 8.28
CA LEU A 427 6.86 -14.75 7.81
C LEU A 427 6.04 -13.66 7.11
N THR A 428 6.08 -12.42 7.59
CA THR A 428 5.48 -11.25 6.90
C THR A 428 6.07 -11.09 5.51
N THR A 429 7.39 -11.23 5.39
CA THR A 429 8.12 -11.12 4.12
C THR A 429 7.66 -12.22 3.17
N ILE A 430 7.58 -13.48 3.62
CA ILE A 430 7.13 -14.60 2.78
C ILE A 430 5.67 -14.37 2.33
N ILE A 431 4.76 -13.96 3.21
CA ILE A 431 3.37 -13.64 2.83
C ILE A 431 3.33 -12.57 1.74
N ARG A 432 4.10 -11.48 1.89
CA ARG A 432 4.16 -10.39 0.91
C ARG A 432 4.71 -10.87 -0.43
N ILE A 433 5.79 -11.64 -0.43
CA ILE A 433 6.36 -12.25 -1.65
C ILE A 433 5.31 -13.16 -2.31
N SER A 434 4.66 -14.04 -1.55
CA SER A 434 3.66 -14.96 -2.09
C SER A 434 2.46 -14.22 -2.69
N LYS A 435 2.01 -13.15 -2.06
CA LYS A 435 0.93 -12.30 -2.55
C LYS A 435 1.34 -11.61 -3.86
N TYR A 436 2.45 -10.87 -3.87
CA TYR A 436 2.82 -10.04 -5.02
C TYR A 436 3.34 -10.86 -6.21
N CYS A 437 4.12 -11.91 -5.98
CA CYS A 437 4.72 -12.70 -7.07
C CYS A 437 3.78 -13.76 -7.66
N PHE A 438 2.86 -14.32 -6.85
CA PHE A 438 2.03 -15.45 -7.29
C PHE A 438 0.55 -15.06 -7.36
N PHE A 439 -0.04 -14.60 -6.25
CA PHE A 439 -1.48 -14.32 -6.21
C PHE A 439 -1.88 -13.16 -7.11
N ASP A 440 -1.19 -12.02 -7.03
CA ASP A 440 -1.51 -10.86 -7.87
C ASP A 440 -1.26 -11.16 -9.35
N VAL A 441 -0.21 -11.91 -9.70
CA VAL A 441 0.02 -12.34 -11.09
C VAL A 441 -1.08 -13.29 -11.57
N ALA A 442 -1.47 -14.29 -10.77
CA ALA A 442 -2.55 -15.21 -11.13
C ALA A 442 -3.90 -14.49 -11.27
N LYS A 443 -4.16 -13.52 -10.40
CA LYS A 443 -5.31 -12.62 -10.44
C LYS A 443 -5.31 -11.76 -11.70
N GLU A 444 -4.16 -11.21 -12.09
CA GLU A 444 -4.04 -10.45 -13.34
C GLU A 444 -4.25 -11.31 -14.58
N ALA A 445 -3.69 -12.52 -14.60
CA ALA A 445 -3.92 -13.48 -15.68
C ALA A 445 -5.42 -13.84 -15.81
N ALA A 446 -6.11 -14.03 -14.68
CA ALA A 446 -7.55 -14.26 -14.65
C ALA A 446 -8.34 -13.01 -15.10
N SER A 447 -7.87 -11.80 -14.73
CA SER A 447 -8.51 -10.55 -15.12
C SER A 447 -8.49 -10.35 -16.64
N ILE A 448 -7.42 -10.80 -17.33
CA ILE A 448 -7.30 -10.73 -18.81
C ILE A 448 -8.44 -11.41 -19.55
N ARG A 449 -9.03 -12.45 -18.95
CA ARG A 449 -10.10 -13.23 -19.59
C ARG A 449 -11.51 -12.66 -19.36
N VAL A 450 -11.63 -11.57 -18.60
CA VAL A 450 -12.91 -10.86 -18.41
C VAL A 450 -13.14 -9.87 -19.56
N SER A 451 -14.39 -9.77 -20.03
CA SER A 451 -14.78 -8.87 -21.13
C SER A 451 -14.23 -7.44 -20.92
N PRO A 452 -13.61 -6.82 -21.94
CA PRO A 452 -12.92 -5.54 -21.81
C PRO A 452 -13.86 -4.39 -21.37
N ILE A 453 -15.14 -4.46 -21.72
CA ILE A 453 -16.17 -3.47 -21.37
C ILE A 453 -16.31 -3.29 -19.84
N HIS A 454 -16.06 -4.34 -19.06
CA HIS A 454 -16.30 -4.33 -17.62
C HIS A 454 -15.07 -4.60 -16.76
N ARG A 455 -14.03 -5.25 -17.32
CA ARG A 455 -12.76 -5.59 -16.64
C ARG A 455 -12.16 -4.44 -15.84
N HIS A 456 -12.27 -3.23 -16.39
CA HIS A 456 -11.68 -2.01 -15.84
C HIS A 456 -12.37 -1.49 -14.58
N SER A 457 -13.71 -1.49 -14.57
CA SER A 457 -14.50 -1.17 -13.37
C SER A 457 -14.26 -2.19 -12.26
N PHE A 458 -14.04 -3.45 -12.62
CA PHE A 458 -13.80 -4.50 -11.63
C PHE A 458 -12.44 -4.38 -10.97
N ARG A 459 -11.40 -3.98 -11.71
CA ARG A 459 -10.07 -3.68 -11.15
C ARG A 459 -10.14 -2.66 -10.02
N GLY A 460 -10.78 -1.51 -10.27
CA GLY A 460 -10.95 -0.49 -9.24
C GLY A 460 -11.74 -0.97 -8.01
N ILE A 461 -12.68 -1.93 -8.19
CA ILE A 461 -13.44 -2.48 -7.07
C ILE A 461 -12.64 -3.51 -6.28
N HIS A 462 -12.05 -4.54 -6.91
CA HIS A 462 -11.34 -5.56 -6.14
C HIS A 462 -9.97 -5.08 -5.63
N ASP A 463 -9.22 -4.29 -6.40
CA ASP A 463 -7.91 -3.76 -5.98
C ASP A 463 -8.00 -2.48 -5.13
N GLY A 464 -9.10 -1.74 -5.22
CA GLY A 464 -9.35 -0.55 -4.38
C GLY A 464 -10.17 -0.90 -3.15
N LEU A 465 -11.45 -1.23 -3.34
CA LEU A 465 -12.35 -1.52 -2.23
C LEU A 465 -12.14 -2.88 -1.59
N GLY A 466 -11.90 -3.93 -2.37
CA GLY A 466 -11.80 -5.31 -1.85
C GLY A 466 -10.73 -5.43 -0.77
N ILE A 467 -9.59 -4.78 -0.99
CA ILE A 467 -8.51 -4.69 0.00
C ILE A 467 -8.96 -3.92 1.25
N ASN A 468 -9.58 -2.74 1.10
CA ASN A 468 -10.05 -1.96 2.26
C ASN A 468 -11.14 -2.67 3.06
N ILE A 469 -12.09 -3.32 2.37
CA ILE A 469 -13.14 -4.13 2.99
C ILE A 469 -12.50 -5.28 3.79
N GLY A 470 -11.51 -5.98 3.22
CA GLY A 470 -10.82 -7.05 3.94
C GLY A 470 -10.02 -6.56 5.15
N LYS A 471 -9.30 -5.43 5.03
CA LYS A 471 -8.61 -4.80 6.17
C LYS A 471 -9.58 -4.41 7.27
N THR A 472 -10.74 -3.87 6.92
CA THR A 472 -11.78 -3.49 7.89
C THR A 472 -12.44 -4.70 8.52
N ILE A 473 -12.78 -5.76 7.78
CA ILE A 473 -13.31 -7.01 8.36
C ILE A 473 -12.33 -7.60 9.37
N GLY A 474 -11.04 -7.70 9.01
CA GLY A 474 -10.01 -8.18 9.93
C GLY A 474 -9.86 -7.29 11.17
N SER A 475 -9.97 -5.97 11.01
CA SER A 475 -9.85 -5.03 12.12
C SER A 475 -11.09 -5.00 13.01
N VAL A 476 -12.30 -5.09 12.45
CA VAL A 476 -13.57 -5.21 13.19
C VAL A 476 -13.55 -6.48 14.03
N TYR A 477 -13.07 -7.59 13.48
CA TYR A 477 -12.88 -8.83 14.23
C TYR A 477 -11.94 -8.62 15.43
N CYS A 478 -10.76 -8.05 15.20
CA CYS A 478 -9.81 -7.79 16.29
C CYS A 478 -10.40 -6.83 17.35
N THR A 479 -11.07 -5.76 16.93
CA THR A 479 -11.73 -4.81 17.84
C THR A 479 -12.86 -5.49 18.63
N LEU A 480 -13.69 -6.32 17.99
CA LEU A 480 -14.77 -7.05 18.66
C LEU A 480 -14.22 -7.99 19.72
N ILE A 481 -13.13 -8.70 19.44
CA ILE A 481 -12.46 -9.56 20.42
C ILE A 481 -11.90 -8.76 21.59
N THR A 482 -11.25 -7.62 21.33
CA THR A 482 -10.75 -6.77 22.43
C THR A 482 -11.87 -6.22 23.30
N VAL A 483 -13.06 -5.99 22.73
CA VAL A 483 -14.25 -5.55 23.47
C VAL A 483 -14.87 -6.68 24.28
N VAL A 484 -15.08 -7.86 23.67
CA VAL A 484 -15.76 -8.99 24.33
C VAL A 484 -14.95 -9.53 25.51
N PHE A 485 -13.62 -9.55 25.38
CA PHE A 485 -12.74 -10.08 26.42
C PHE A 485 -12.08 -8.99 27.29
N ASP A 486 -12.40 -7.71 27.05
CA ASP A 486 -11.83 -6.55 27.75
C ASP A 486 -10.28 -6.57 27.83
N VAL A 487 -9.63 -6.87 26.70
CA VAL A 487 -8.16 -6.94 26.62
C VAL A 487 -7.60 -5.84 25.73
N ARG A 488 -6.52 -5.20 26.19
CA ARG A 488 -5.83 -4.12 25.46
C ARG A 488 -5.03 -4.61 24.26
N ASP A 489 -4.54 -5.85 24.26
CA ASP A 489 -3.72 -6.42 23.18
C ASP A 489 -4.41 -7.64 22.52
N VAL A 490 -4.38 -7.67 21.19
CA VAL A 490 -4.96 -8.74 20.37
C VAL A 490 -4.19 -10.05 20.55
N ARG A 491 -2.93 -9.97 20.97
CA ARG A 491 -2.08 -11.14 21.24
C ARG A 491 -2.72 -12.14 22.20
N ASN A 492 -3.36 -11.66 23.26
CA ASN A 492 -3.89 -12.55 24.31
C ASN A 492 -5.00 -13.47 23.78
N MET A 493 -5.57 -13.16 22.63
CA MET A 493 -6.65 -13.91 21.97
C MET A 493 -6.22 -14.58 20.67
N VAL A 494 -4.93 -14.92 20.58
CA VAL A 494 -4.34 -15.60 19.42
C VAL A 494 -5.03 -16.93 19.11
N SER A 495 -5.44 -17.72 20.11
CA SER A 495 -6.11 -19.02 19.89
C SER A 495 -7.41 -18.89 19.12
N ILE A 496 -8.25 -17.90 19.46
CA ILE A 496 -9.51 -17.62 18.75
C ILE A 496 -9.20 -17.07 17.35
N SER A 497 -8.19 -16.20 17.25
CA SER A 497 -7.69 -15.65 15.99
C SER A 497 -7.18 -16.72 15.03
N THR A 498 -6.58 -17.81 15.53
CA THR A 498 -6.15 -18.94 14.71
C THR A 498 -7.34 -19.59 13.98
N VAL A 499 -8.42 -19.87 14.72
CA VAL A 499 -9.63 -20.50 14.16
C VAL A 499 -10.26 -19.60 13.11
N PHE A 500 -10.40 -18.31 13.41
CA PHE A 500 -11.00 -17.35 12.50
C PHE A 500 -10.18 -17.19 11.21
N VAL A 501 -8.86 -17.04 11.30
CA VAL A 501 -7.98 -16.99 10.12
C VAL A 501 -8.04 -18.31 9.34
N GLY A 502 -8.11 -19.45 10.03
CA GLY A 502 -8.29 -20.76 9.40
C GLY A 502 -9.54 -20.85 8.52
N VAL A 503 -10.68 -20.33 8.99
CA VAL A 503 -11.93 -20.27 8.21
C VAL A 503 -11.74 -19.42 6.93
N PHE A 504 -11.12 -18.25 7.04
CA PHE A 504 -10.86 -17.40 5.88
C PHE A 504 -9.87 -18.02 4.88
N CYS A 505 -8.88 -18.78 5.36
CA CYS A 505 -8.00 -19.56 4.48
C CYS A 505 -8.76 -20.63 3.69
N VAL A 506 -9.72 -21.33 4.31
CA VAL A 506 -10.58 -22.31 3.61
C VAL A 506 -11.44 -21.62 2.55
N ILE A 507 -12.05 -20.48 2.90
CA ILE A 507 -12.82 -19.66 1.95
C ILE A 507 -11.95 -19.24 0.77
N TRP A 508 -10.73 -18.75 1.04
CA TRP A 508 -9.79 -18.32 0.01
C TRP A 508 -9.43 -19.47 -0.95
N ILE A 509 -9.11 -20.65 -0.41
CA ILE A 509 -8.81 -21.85 -1.21
C ILE A 509 -10.00 -22.24 -2.09
N ARG A 510 -11.21 -22.25 -1.52
CA ARG A 510 -12.46 -22.55 -2.26
C ARG A 510 -12.67 -21.59 -3.43
N SER A 511 -12.47 -20.29 -3.21
CA SER A 511 -12.58 -19.28 -4.27
C SER A 511 -11.53 -19.49 -5.36
N VAL A 512 -10.29 -19.84 -5.00
CA VAL A 512 -9.23 -20.15 -5.97
C VAL A 512 -9.58 -21.36 -6.83
N PHE A 513 -10.10 -22.45 -6.24
CA PHE A 513 -10.54 -23.62 -7.00
C PHE A 513 -11.69 -23.29 -7.97
N TYR A 514 -12.67 -22.50 -7.54
CA TYR A 514 -13.77 -22.05 -8.39
C TYR A 514 -13.28 -21.22 -9.58
N ILE A 515 -12.37 -20.26 -9.34
CA ILE A 515 -11.77 -19.46 -10.40
C ILE A 515 -10.97 -20.36 -11.35
N SER A 516 -10.23 -21.35 -10.85
CA SER A 516 -9.48 -22.27 -11.72
C SER A 516 -10.38 -23.07 -12.65
N LYS A 517 -11.55 -23.52 -12.17
CA LYS A 517 -12.50 -24.27 -13.00
C LYS A 517 -13.01 -23.39 -14.15
N LYS A 518 -13.48 -22.19 -13.83
CA LYS A 518 -13.96 -21.22 -14.82
C LYS A 518 -12.87 -20.71 -15.77
N TYR A 519 -11.63 -20.61 -15.27
CA TYR A 519 -10.47 -20.25 -16.09
C TYR A 519 -10.14 -21.33 -17.13
N LYS A 520 -10.19 -22.61 -16.75
CA LYS A 520 -10.02 -23.74 -17.70
C LYS A 520 -11.16 -23.79 -18.72
N GLU A 521 -12.40 -23.62 -18.28
CA GLU A 521 -13.58 -23.56 -19.17
C GLU A 521 -13.45 -22.43 -20.23
N SER A 522 -12.88 -21.27 -19.87
CA SER A 522 -12.64 -20.16 -20.81
C SER A 522 -11.48 -20.43 -21.77
N ILE A 523 -10.43 -21.13 -21.33
CA ILE A 523 -9.33 -21.56 -22.21
C ILE A 523 -9.84 -22.56 -23.25
N GLU A 524 -10.65 -23.53 -22.83
CA GLU A 524 -11.20 -24.56 -23.72
C GLU A 524 -12.20 -24.00 -24.74
N LYS A 525 -13.00 -23.00 -24.35
CA LYS A 525 -13.99 -22.38 -25.24
C LYS A 525 -13.43 -21.23 -26.10
N ASN A 526 -12.20 -20.78 -25.84
CA ASN A 526 -11.56 -19.63 -26.49
C ASN A 526 -12.41 -18.34 -26.51
N ASP A 527 -13.35 -18.24 -25.58
CA ASP A 527 -14.29 -17.12 -25.44
C ASP A 527 -14.02 -16.39 -24.11
N PHE A 528 -14.41 -15.12 -24.04
CA PHE A 528 -14.40 -14.39 -22.77
C PHE A 528 -15.24 -15.16 -21.76
N ILE A 529 -14.87 -15.11 -20.48
CA ILE A 529 -15.72 -15.65 -19.43
C ILE A 529 -17.03 -14.87 -19.51
N ASN A 530 -18.06 -15.48 -20.11
CA ASN A 530 -19.39 -14.91 -20.14
C ASN A 530 -19.74 -14.68 -18.69
N VAL A 531 -19.90 -13.41 -18.35
CA VAL A 531 -20.48 -13.00 -17.09
C VAL A 531 -21.91 -13.51 -17.17
N GLU A 532 -22.12 -14.76 -16.76
CA GLU A 532 -23.44 -15.29 -16.45
C GLU A 532 -24.01 -14.30 -15.43
N LEU A 533 -24.79 -13.35 -15.94
CA LEU A 533 -25.62 -12.49 -15.14
C LEU A 533 -26.50 -13.49 -14.40
N ALA A 534 -26.28 -13.65 -13.10
CA ALA A 534 -27.15 -14.49 -12.29
C ALA A 534 -28.57 -13.94 -12.43
N GLU A 535 -29.38 -14.59 -13.26
CA GLU A 535 -30.82 -14.48 -13.25
C GLU A 535 -31.28 -15.10 -11.95
N TYR A 536 -31.61 -14.27 -10.98
CA TYR A 536 -32.66 -14.51 -9.97
C TYR A 536 -33.16 -13.15 -9.47
#